data_AF-A0A8J2U0G9-F1
#
_entry.id   AF-A0A8J2U0G9-F1
#
_cell.length_a   1.000
_cell.length_b   1.000
_cell.length_c   1.000
_cell.angle_alpha   90.00
_cell.angle_beta   90.00
_cell.angle_gamma   90.00
#
_symmetry.space_group_name_H-M   'P 1'
#
loop_
_entity.id
_entity.type
_entity.pdbx_description
1 polymer ?
#
loop_
_entity_poly.entity_id
_entity_poly.type
_entity_poly.pdbx_seq_one_letter_code
_entity_poly.pdbx_strand_id
1 'polypeptide(L)'
;MKKPEVLVLSLLAVLVIAAAAVLHTLTRPSAPPGDVLVEDTAGLVDPVLLEEDLAAQRFHTDVDVVVYVREGQYADNVNEETLTFAREQHPELIDHPYWRDGLLLITLSVEDAARGQGQIGTYFGEDLAPGESAETRIQQAGRDAFQSNNWNDGIVQVAGAAARLMDRPWYASPAVTMVAPGIIVVLLLAAGITIGWTRGRIDAAAGRLGEATTGIDDLMDRVEHIIIGEYAQKIRGTAHSSLREYTDLLAERDRLRSLSWFRLALPGTVAAAGRFSRRVDDFTADLKVVRDSLTLYEHAPGWEQVWGAQLQGIREELRQVRSAPLFTNQRGAARDALVAYADEAERELDRLDSEVRGAAGDRTAETTDIALAQLEALQGDLGARTQAFLDESRLFEGTQGRYVEKATAKQLRSHRPATITGYYGRSPMMPAALIAGHRLGMRQYRQSQQRSSSSGGSVTRGFGSSGGGFRGSGSSSRF
;
A
#
# COMPACT_ATOMS: atom_id res chain seq x y z
N MET A 1 5.87 3.13 29.32
CA MET A 1 7.02 2.28 28.94
C MET A 1 6.98 2.04 27.43
N LYS A 2 8.12 2.03 26.72
CA LYS A 2 8.17 1.60 25.31
C LYS A 2 7.99 0.08 25.26
N LYS A 3 7.16 -0.45 24.35
CA LYS A 3 7.00 -1.91 24.18
C LYS A 3 8.33 -2.50 23.66
N PRO A 4 8.81 -3.65 24.16
CA PRO A 4 10.13 -4.19 23.82
C PRO A 4 10.29 -4.47 22.31
N GLU A 5 9.19 -4.80 21.65
CA GLU A 5 9.06 -5.05 20.21
C GLU A 5 9.53 -3.85 19.37
N VAL A 6 9.20 -2.63 19.81
CA VAL A 6 9.63 -1.38 19.15
C VAL A 6 11.12 -1.13 19.37
N LEU A 7 11.66 -1.50 20.55
CA LEU A 7 13.09 -1.39 20.84
C LEU A 7 13.91 -2.35 19.99
N VAL A 8 13.45 -3.60 19.80
CA VAL A 8 14.13 -4.58 18.92
C VAL A 8 14.14 -4.12 17.46
N LEU A 9 13.01 -3.64 16.93
CA LEU A 9 12.95 -3.09 15.56
C LEU A 9 13.82 -1.84 15.40
N SER A 10 13.86 -0.97 16.40
CA SER A 10 14.72 0.23 16.40
C SER A 10 16.20 -0.14 16.45
N LEU A 11 16.58 -1.15 17.25
CA LEU A 11 17.94 -1.66 17.32
C LEU A 11 18.39 -2.27 15.98
N LEU A 12 17.51 -3.05 15.33
CA LEU A 12 17.76 -3.60 13.98
C LEU A 12 17.92 -2.48 12.94
N ALA A 13 17.08 -1.45 12.97
CA ALA A 13 17.20 -0.31 12.05
C ALA A 13 18.52 0.47 12.26
N VAL A 14 18.91 0.71 13.52
CA VAL A 14 20.20 1.35 13.85
C VAL A 14 21.38 0.47 13.41
N LEU A 15 21.31 -0.85 13.62
CA LEU A 15 22.35 -1.79 13.19
C LEU A 15 22.50 -1.81 11.66
N VAL A 16 21.40 -1.78 10.91
CA VAL A 16 21.41 -1.70 9.43
C VAL A 16 22.05 -0.39 8.96
N ILE A 17 21.72 0.75 9.59
CA ILE A 17 22.32 2.05 9.27
C ILE A 17 23.82 2.07 9.60
N ALA A 18 24.21 1.53 10.76
CA ALA A 18 25.62 1.46 11.17
C ALA A 18 26.45 0.55 10.24
N ALA A 19 25.95 -0.64 9.90
CA ALA A 19 26.62 -1.54 8.97
C ALA A 19 26.73 -0.94 7.56
N ALA A 20 25.70 -0.24 7.09
CA ALA A 20 25.71 0.48 5.82
C ALA A 20 26.74 1.63 5.80
N ALA A 21 26.82 2.41 6.88
CA ALA A 21 27.81 3.47 7.02
C ALA A 21 29.25 2.93 7.05
N VAL A 22 29.50 1.85 7.81
CA VAL A 22 30.81 1.18 7.86
C VAL A 22 31.19 0.65 6.47
N LEU A 23 30.27 -0.04 5.78
CA LEU A 23 30.50 -0.53 4.42
C LEU A 23 30.84 0.64 3.48
N HIS A 24 30.03 1.71 3.48
CA HIS A 24 30.28 2.90 2.67
C HIS A 24 31.63 3.59 2.95
N THR A 25 32.17 3.51 4.18
CA THR A 25 33.51 4.02 4.49
C THR A 25 34.63 3.09 4.06
N LEU A 26 34.43 1.77 4.15
CA LEU A 26 35.44 0.77 3.76
C LEU A 26 35.55 0.60 2.24
N THR A 27 34.49 0.88 1.49
CA THR A 27 34.47 0.73 0.03
C THR A 27 34.67 2.04 -0.72
N ARG A 28 35.55 2.91 -0.22
CA ARG A 28 35.95 4.14 -0.91
C ARG A 28 37.20 3.87 -1.77
N PRO A 29 37.34 4.55 -2.93
CA PRO A 29 38.62 4.59 -3.62
C PRO A 29 39.72 5.08 -2.67
N SER A 30 40.88 4.43 -2.70
CA SER A 30 41.99 4.70 -1.75
C SER A 30 43.39 4.37 -2.27
N ALA A 31 43.53 3.59 -3.34
CA ALA A 31 44.80 3.45 -4.05
C ALA A 31 45.14 4.78 -4.78
N PRO A 32 46.41 5.24 -4.82
CA PRO A 32 46.84 6.20 -5.83
C PRO A 32 46.76 5.56 -7.23
N PRO A 33 46.89 6.34 -8.32
CA PRO A 33 47.28 5.76 -9.61
C PRO A 33 48.70 5.14 -9.52
N GLY A 34 49.02 4.25 -10.46
CA GLY A 34 50.35 3.69 -10.66
C GLY A 34 51.26 4.72 -11.35
N ASP A 35 51.32 4.67 -12.68
CA ASP A 35 51.92 5.71 -13.51
C ASP A 35 50.87 6.72 -14.01
N VAL A 36 51.31 7.95 -14.27
CA VAL A 36 50.53 9.02 -14.92
C VAL A 36 51.33 9.56 -16.10
N LEU A 37 50.69 9.67 -17.27
CA LEU A 37 51.30 10.17 -18.51
C LEU A 37 50.37 11.20 -19.18
N VAL A 38 50.89 12.39 -19.49
CA VAL A 38 50.15 13.45 -20.18
C VAL A 38 50.84 13.79 -21.50
N GLU A 39 50.25 13.34 -22.61
CA GLU A 39 50.72 13.65 -23.97
C GLU A 39 49.82 14.74 -24.58
N ASP A 40 50.27 15.99 -24.55
CA ASP A 40 49.56 17.13 -25.15
C ASP A 40 50.19 17.52 -26.49
N THR A 41 49.53 17.14 -27.58
CA THR A 41 49.93 17.51 -28.95
C THR A 41 49.31 18.83 -29.41
N ALA A 42 48.46 19.46 -28.61
CA ALA A 42 47.75 20.71 -28.92
C ALA A 42 48.34 21.95 -28.20
N GLY A 43 49.01 21.76 -27.06
CA GLY A 43 49.51 22.85 -26.21
C GLY A 43 48.38 23.59 -25.49
N LEU A 44 47.34 22.86 -25.06
CA LEU A 44 46.12 23.37 -24.43
C LEU A 44 46.04 23.09 -22.92
N VAL A 45 46.90 22.23 -22.37
CA VAL A 45 46.97 21.95 -20.92
C VAL A 45 48.32 22.32 -20.32
N ASP A 46 48.35 22.56 -19.02
CA ASP A 46 49.60 22.51 -18.24
C ASP A 46 49.83 21.05 -17.80
N PRO A 47 50.82 20.33 -18.36
CA PRO A 47 51.00 18.90 -18.07
C PRO A 47 51.52 18.67 -16.65
N VAL A 48 52.34 19.57 -16.09
CA VAL A 48 52.92 19.40 -14.73
C VAL A 48 51.83 19.55 -13.67
N LEU A 49 50.95 20.55 -13.84
CA LEU A 49 49.78 20.71 -12.98
C LEU A 49 48.79 19.54 -13.14
N LEU A 50 48.59 19.06 -14.38
CA LEU A 50 47.68 17.95 -14.66
C LEU A 50 48.19 16.63 -14.06
N GLU A 51 49.49 16.35 -14.13
CA GLU A 51 50.13 15.20 -13.47
C GLU A 51 49.95 15.26 -11.94
N GLU A 52 50.12 16.43 -11.31
CA GLU A 52 49.90 16.60 -9.86
C GLU A 52 48.44 16.36 -9.46
N ASP A 53 47.47 16.96 -10.17
CA ASP A 53 46.04 16.79 -9.91
C ASP A 53 45.53 15.37 -10.20
N LEU A 54 46.15 14.65 -11.14
CA LEU A 54 45.85 13.25 -11.43
C LEU A 54 46.48 12.30 -10.40
N ALA A 55 47.72 12.54 -9.99
CA ALA A 55 48.38 11.81 -8.89
C ALA A 55 47.67 12.02 -7.54
N ALA A 56 46.89 13.09 -7.38
CA ALA A 56 46.00 13.31 -6.24
C ALA A 56 44.72 12.45 -6.26
N GLN A 57 44.31 11.90 -7.40
CA GLN A 57 43.10 11.05 -7.50
C GLN A 57 43.27 9.71 -6.78
N ARG A 58 42.16 9.09 -6.39
CA ARG A 58 42.18 7.78 -5.73
C ARG A 58 41.24 6.80 -6.41
N PHE A 59 41.71 5.57 -6.63
CA PHE A 59 41.08 4.49 -7.36
C PHE A 59 40.71 3.31 -6.44
N HIS A 60 39.90 2.37 -6.95
CA HIS A 60 39.50 1.16 -6.21
C HIS A 60 40.59 0.07 -6.23
N THR A 61 41.39 0.03 -7.28
CA THR A 61 42.54 -0.85 -7.53
C THR A 61 43.70 0.01 -8.05
N ASP A 62 44.83 -0.61 -8.38
CA ASP A 62 45.97 0.02 -9.07
C ASP A 62 45.58 0.36 -10.52
N VAL A 63 45.85 1.59 -10.98
CA VAL A 63 45.40 2.08 -12.30
C VAL A 63 46.42 3.06 -12.88
N ASP A 64 46.86 2.83 -14.11
CA ASP A 64 47.69 3.79 -14.85
C ASP A 64 46.79 4.77 -15.60
N VAL A 65 47.10 6.06 -15.54
CA VAL A 65 46.28 7.13 -16.12
C VAL A 65 47.03 7.81 -17.26
N VAL A 66 46.56 7.59 -18.49
CA VAL A 66 47.07 8.24 -19.69
C VAL A 66 46.09 9.29 -20.18
N VAL A 67 46.59 10.49 -20.48
CA VAL A 67 45.83 11.58 -21.09
C VAL A 67 46.44 11.90 -22.45
N TYR A 68 45.62 11.90 -23.49
CA TYR A 68 45.97 12.36 -24.83
C TYR A 68 45.14 13.61 -25.17
N VAL A 69 45.82 14.75 -25.38
CA VAL A 69 45.17 16.00 -25.77
C VAL A 69 45.56 16.35 -27.22
N ARG A 70 44.56 16.63 -28.05
CA ARG A 70 44.74 16.95 -29.48
C ARG A 70 43.81 18.06 -29.97
N GLU A 71 44.25 18.75 -31.02
CA GLU A 71 43.33 19.42 -31.94
C GLU A 71 42.59 18.35 -32.77
N GLY A 72 41.32 18.56 -33.06
CA GLY A 72 40.53 17.67 -33.90
C GLY A 72 39.43 18.40 -34.68
N GLN A 73 38.68 17.67 -35.48
CA GLN A 73 37.61 18.22 -36.33
C GLN A 73 36.26 17.62 -35.99
N TYR A 74 35.18 18.32 -36.36
CA TYR A 74 33.81 17.85 -36.09
C TYR A 74 33.48 16.47 -36.72
N ALA A 75 34.20 16.10 -37.79
CA ALA A 75 34.07 14.82 -38.46
C ALA A 75 34.88 13.67 -37.80
N ASP A 76 35.78 13.97 -36.85
CA ASP A 76 36.69 12.98 -36.26
C ASP A 76 35.94 11.96 -35.43
N ASN A 77 36.29 10.68 -35.62
CA ASN A 77 35.91 9.59 -34.74
C ASN A 77 37.01 9.43 -33.68
N VAL A 78 36.84 10.07 -32.51
CA VAL A 78 37.88 10.08 -31.45
C VAL A 78 38.29 8.68 -30.99
N ASN A 79 37.41 7.67 -31.10
CA ASN A 79 37.72 6.28 -30.77
C ASN A 79 38.77 5.68 -31.74
N GLU A 80 38.75 6.12 -33.00
CA GLU A 80 39.64 5.71 -34.10
C GLU A 80 40.94 6.53 -34.10
N GLU A 81 40.89 7.82 -33.77
CA GLU A 81 42.09 8.65 -33.52
C GLU A 81 42.89 8.13 -32.31
N THR A 82 42.21 7.81 -31.18
CA THR A 82 42.87 7.31 -29.96
C THR A 82 43.53 5.95 -30.19
N LEU A 83 42.86 5.05 -30.92
CA LEU A 83 43.41 3.75 -31.29
C LEU A 83 44.61 3.88 -32.25
N THR A 84 44.65 4.94 -33.06
CA THR A 84 45.79 5.23 -33.95
C THR A 84 46.98 5.75 -33.15
N PHE A 85 46.78 6.75 -32.28
CA PHE A 85 47.77 7.26 -31.33
C PHE A 85 48.47 6.13 -30.56
N ALA A 86 47.70 5.25 -29.91
CA ALA A 86 48.24 4.13 -29.15
C ALA A 86 48.94 3.07 -30.02
N ARG A 87 48.59 2.92 -31.31
CA ARG A 87 49.31 1.99 -32.21
C ARG A 87 50.65 2.52 -32.71
N GLU A 88 50.75 3.84 -32.91
CA GLU A 88 51.91 4.47 -33.54
C GLU A 88 52.94 4.97 -32.54
N GLN A 89 52.51 5.39 -31.34
CA GLN A 89 53.36 6.07 -30.36
C GLN A 89 53.50 5.28 -29.05
N HIS A 90 52.41 4.67 -28.56
CA HIS A 90 52.35 3.96 -27.28
C HIS A 90 51.79 2.53 -27.37
N PRO A 91 52.45 1.63 -28.13
CA PRO A 91 51.97 0.25 -28.35
C PRO A 91 51.81 -0.56 -27.06
N GLU A 92 52.49 -0.17 -25.98
CA GLU A 92 52.34 -0.72 -24.63
C GLU A 92 50.95 -0.52 -24.00
N LEU A 93 50.07 0.29 -24.59
CA LEU A 93 48.68 0.49 -24.14
C LEU A 93 47.69 -0.55 -24.73
N ILE A 94 48.15 -1.48 -25.58
CA ILE A 94 47.28 -2.38 -26.37
C ILE A 94 47.67 -3.86 -26.17
N ASP A 95 46.93 -4.56 -25.32
CA ASP A 95 46.90 -6.04 -25.30
C ASP A 95 45.88 -6.56 -26.33
N HIS A 96 46.31 -6.59 -27.59
CA HIS A 96 45.42 -6.83 -28.74
C HIS A 96 44.55 -8.11 -28.58
N PRO A 97 43.21 -8.02 -28.70
CA PRO A 97 42.43 -6.97 -29.37
C PRO A 97 41.84 -5.89 -28.45
N TYR A 98 42.34 -5.72 -27.23
CA TYR A 98 41.80 -4.79 -26.24
C TYR A 98 42.83 -3.71 -25.83
N TRP A 99 42.40 -2.77 -24.98
CA TRP A 99 43.32 -1.96 -24.19
C TRP A 99 44.01 -2.85 -23.15
N ARG A 100 45.23 -2.49 -22.75
CA ARG A 100 45.95 -3.16 -21.66
C ARG A 100 45.11 -3.15 -20.37
N ASP A 101 45.11 -4.26 -19.63
CA ASP A 101 44.51 -4.30 -18.29
C ASP A 101 45.12 -3.22 -17.37
N GLY A 102 44.35 -2.75 -16.39
CA GLY A 102 44.78 -1.69 -15.46
C GLY A 102 44.84 -0.27 -16.05
N LEU A 103 44.43 -0.06 -17.31
CA LEU A 103 44.52 1.25 -17.98
C LEU A 103 43.26 2.11 -17.83
N LEU A 104 43.46 3.41 -17.56
CA LEU A 104 42.52 4.50 -17.87
C LEU A 104 43.15 5.41 -18.93
N LEU A 105 42.56 5.46 -20.13
CA LEU A 105 42.97 6.38 -21.20
C LEU A 105 41.86 7.41 -21.47
N ILE A 106 42.20 8.69 -21.34
CA ILE A 106 41.31 9.83 -21.55
C ILE A 106 41.79 10.62 -22.77
N THR A 107 40.96 10.74 -23.80
CA THR A 107 41.28 11.54 -24.99
C THR A 107 40.43 12.80 -25.03
N LEU A 108 41.06 13.96 -24.92
CA LEU A 108 40.44 15.26 -25.16
C LEU A 108 40.74 15.71 -26.59
N SER A 109 39.71 15.72 -27.45
CA SER A 109 39.80 16.21 -28.82
C SER A 109 39.06 17.54 -28.95
N VAL A 110 39.80 18.64 -29.01
CA VAL A 110 39.22 20.00 -29.05
C VAL A 110 38.95 20.41 -30.50
N GLU A 111 37.71 20.81 -30.79
CA GLU A 111 37.23 21.17 -32.13
C GLU A 111 37.11 22.69 -32.34
N ASP A 112 36.76 23.43 -31.28
CA ASP A 112 36.80 24.90 -31.24
C ASP A 112 37.17 25.34 -29.83
N ALA A 113 38.47 25.64 -29.62
CA ALA A 113 39.03 26.07 -28.34
C ALA A 113 38.57 27.48 -27.89
N ALA A 114 37.92 28.26 -28.76
CA ALA A 114 37.32 29.54 -28.39
C ALA A 114 35.87 29.38 -27.90
N ARG A 115 35.20 28.27 -28.23
CA ARG A 115 33.80 27.98 -27.87
C ARG A 115 33.62 26.84 -26.86
N GLY A 116 34.70 26.22 -26.39
CA GLY A 116 34.62 25.09 -25.48
C GLY A 116 33.99 23.85 -26.12
N GLN A 117 34.20 23.64 -27.44
CA GLN A 117 33.57 22.55 -28.20
C GLN A 117 34.57 21.46 -28.58
N GLY A 118 34.12 20.21 -28.52
CA GLY A 118 34.95 19.06 -28.81
C GLY A 118 34.30 17.74 -28.40
N GLN A 119 35.15 16.72 -28.30
CA GLN A 119 34.80 15.36 -27.93
C GLN A 119 35.71 14.85 -26.81
N ILE A 120 35.09 14.18 -25.84
CA ILE A 120 35.79 13.47 -24.77
C ILE A 120 35.63 11.96 -25.00
N GLY A 121 36.76 11.28 -25.21
CA GLY A 121 36.87 9.83 -25.26
C GLY A 121 37.35 9.28 -23.92
N THR A 122 36.76 8.17 -23.47
CA THR A 122 37.18 7.49 -22.24
C THR A 122 37.26 6.00 -22.47
N TYR A 123 38.43 5.43 -22.26
CA TYR A 123 38.80 4.06 -22.61
C TYR A 123 39.44 3.35 -21.41
N PHE A 124 39.24 2.04 -21.34
CA PHE A 124 39.52 1.27 -20.13
C PHE A 124 40.08 -0.10 -20.48
N GLY A 125 40.97 -0.63 -19.63
CA GLY A 125 41.24 -2.07 -19.57
C GLY A 125 39.94 -2.87 -19.37
N GLU A 126 39.87 -4.09 -19.91
CA GLU A 126 38.64 -4.91 -19.83
C GLU A 126 38.31 -5.32 -18.38
N ASP A 127 39.33 -5.38 -17.52
CA ASP A 127 39.23 -5.58 -16.08
C ASP A 127 38.55 -4.41 -15.35
N LEU A 128 38.85 -3.17 -15.75
CA LEU A 128 38.32 -1.94 -15.11
C LEU A 128 36.99 -1.44 -15.71
N ALA A 129 36.61 -1.97 -16.87
CA ALA A 129 35.53 -1.51 -17.75
C ALA A 129 34.18 -1.20 -17.04
N PRO A 130 33.79 0.08 -16.91
CA PRO A 130 32.53 0.47 -16.28
C PRO A 130 31.37 0.41 -17.28
N GLY A 131 30.24 -0.22 -16.96
CA GLY A 131 29.14 -0.36 -17.92
C GLY A 131 28.38 0.93 -18.26
N GLU A 132 28.28 1.28 -19.56
CA GLU A 132 27.44 2.31 -20.24
C GLU A 132 26.96 3.49 -19.38
N SER A 133 25.96 3.27 -18.51
CA SER A 133 25.42 4.34 -17.65
C SER A 133 26.49 5.01 -16.77
N ALA A 134 27.63 4.32 -16.54
CA ALA A 134 28.80 4.86 -15.89
C ALA A 134 29.71 5.62 -16.86
N GLU A 135 30.06 5.06 -18.03
CA GLU A 135 30.81 5.77 -19.09
C GLU A 135 30.22 7.16 -19.37
N THR A 136 28.90 7.23 -19.61
CA THR A 136 28.20 8.49 -19.89
C THR A 136 28.31 9.49 -18.73
N ARG A 137 28.35 9.03 -17.46
CA ARG A 137 28.55 9.89 -16.29
C ARG A 137 30.01 10.33 -16.10
N ILE A 138 30.96 9.50 -16.52
CA ILE A 138 32.39 9.81 -16.50
C ILE A 138 32.66 10.95 -17.51
N GLN A 139 32.22 10.76 -18.75
CA GLN A 139 32.35 11.74 -19.84
C GLN A 139 31.63 13.06 -19.54
N GLN A 140 30.43 13.00 -18.94
CA GLN A 140 29.68 14.22 -18.57
C GLN A 140 30.30 15.01 -17.42
N ALA A 141 31.22 14.43 -16.62
CA ALA A 141 31.75 15.09 -15.44
C ALA A 141 32.54 16.38 -15.75
N GLY A 142 33.38 16.35 -16.78
CA GLY A 142 34.19 17.52 -17.19
C GLY A 142 33.45 18.54 -18.08
N ARG A 143 32.18 18.28 -18.45
CA ARG A 143 31.48 19.03 -19.51
C ARG A 143 31.46 20.54 -19.29
N ASP A 144 31.08 20.97 -18.09
CA ASP A 144 30.92 22.39 -17.76
C ASP A 144 32.26 23.13 -17.72
N ALA A 145 33.35 22.42 -17.35
CA ALA A 145 34.71 22.94 -17.39
C ALA A 145 35.24 23.05 -18.83
N PHE A 146 35.02 22.04 -19.67
CA PHE A 146 35.36 22.08 -21.10
C PHE A 146 34.62 23.21 -21.84
N GLN A 147 33.31 23.38 -21.60
CA GLN A 147 32.53 24.51 -22.13
C GLN A 147 33.01 25.88 -21.62
N SER A 148 33.76 25.91 -20.51
CA SER A 148 34.40 27.10 -19.95
C SER A 148 35.86 27.27 -20.38
N ASN A 149 36.35 26.47 -21.34
CA ASN A 149 37.74 26.39 -21.80
C ASN A 149 38.76 26.02 -20.68
N ASN A 150 38.33 25.35 -19.62
CA ASN A 150 39.18 24.90 -18.51
C ASN A 150 39.54 23.42 -18.68
N TRP A 151 40.51 23.14 -19.56
CA TRP A 151 40.84 21.80 -20.04
C TRP A 151 41.41 20.88 -18.94
N ASN A 152 42.37 21.36 -18.13
CA ASN A 152 42.92 20.63 -16.99
C ASN A 152 41.81 20.16 -16.03
N ASP A 153 41.01 21.08 -15.51
CA ASP A 153 39.91 20.80 -14.57
C ASP A 153 38.88 19.82 -15.17
N GLY A 154 38.53 19.98 -16.45
CA GLY A 154 37.63 19.04 -17.12
C GLY A 154 38.20 17.62 -17.18
N ILE A 155 39.50 17.46 -17.48
CA ILE A 155 40.17 16.15 -17.47
C ILE A 155 40.23 15.58 -16.04
N VAL A 156 40.56 16.39 -15.04
CA VAL A 156 40.60 15.98 -13.62
C VAL A 156 39.21 15.57 -13.11
N GLN A 157 38.15 16.26 -13.53
CA GLN A 157 36.77 15.88 -13.20
C GLN A 157 36.33 14.57 -13.88
N VAL A 158 36.73 14.34 -15.14
CA VAL A 158 36.54 13.07 -15.85
C VAL A 158 37.31 11.94 -15.15
N ALA A 159 38.61 12.11 -14.89
CA ALA A 159 39.44 11.12 -14.20
C ALA A 159 38.93 10.80 -12.80
N GLY A 160 38.59 11.81 -12.00
CA GLY A 160 38.00 11.64 -10.68
C GLY A 160 36.62 10.97 -10.73
N ALA A 161 35.82 11.18 -11.78
CA ALA A 161 34.58 10.44 -11.99
C ALA A 161 34.82 8.99 -12.38
N ALA A 162 35.82 8.71 -13.22
CA ALA A 162 36.27 7.38 -13.61
C ALA A 162 36.73 6.58 -12.38
N ALA A 163 37.61 7.17 -11.55
CA ALA A 163 38.14 6.57 -10.34
C ALA A 163 37.07 6.18 -9.27
N ARG A 164 35.87 6.77 -9.35
CA ARG A 164 34.70 6.47 -8.49
C ARG A 164 33.71 5.46 -9.11
N LEU A 165 33.96 4.99 -10.33
CA LEU A 165 33.01 4.23 -11.15
C LEU A 165 33.61 2.99 -11.84
N MET A 166 34.87 3.03 -12.25
CA MET A 166 35.69 1.89 -12.71
C MET A 166 35.98 0.93 -11.56
N ASP A 167 36.07 -0.38 -11.88
CA ASP A 167 36.25 -1.51 -10.92
C ASP A 167 35.52 -1.34 -9.57
N ARG A 168 34.37 -0.66 -9.55
CA ARG A 168 33.68 -0.42 -8.28
C ARG A 168 32.95 -1.70 -7.87
N PRO A 169 33.28 -2.32 -6.72
CA PRO A 169 32.63 -3.55 -6.30
C PRO A 169 31.11 -3.36 -6.20
N TRP A 170 30.32 -4.36 -6.60
CA TRP A 170 28.85 -4.22 -6.68
C TRP A 170 28.21 -3.73 -5.36
N TYR A 171 28.78 -4.16 -4.23
CA TYR A 171 28.36 -3.81 -2.88
C TYR A 171 28.81 -2.41 -2.41
N ALA A 172 29.75 -1.78 -3.10
CA ALA A 172 30.22 -0.41 -2.87
C ALA A 172 29.30 0.67 -3.49
N SER A 173 28.38 0.26 -4.36
CA SER A 173 27.48 1.19 -5.06
C SER A 173 26.55 1.95 -4.09
N PRO A 174 26.15 3.21 -4.39
CA PRO A 174 25.16 3.94 -3.59
C PRO A 174 23.80 3.22 -3.47
N ALA A 175 23.45 2.39 -4.45
CA ALA A 175 22.25 1.56 -4.40
C ALA A 175 22.32 0.53 -3.25
N VAL A 176 23.47 -0.12 -3.05
CA VAL A 176 23.67 -1.11 -1.96
C VAL A 176 24.02 -0.43 -0.64
N THR A 177 24.82 0.63 -0.63
CA THR A 177 25.28 1.30 0.60
C THR A 177 24.28 2.32 1.18
N MET A 178 23.31 2.81 0.40
CA MET A 178 22.35 3.83 0.88
C MET A 178 20.89 3.41 0.63
N VAL A 179 20.53 3.05 -0.61
CA VAL A 179 19.12 2.82 -0.99
C VAL A 179 18.55 1.54 -0.37
N ALA A 180 19.25 0.40 -0.49
CA ALA A 180 18.80 -0.86 0.10
C ALA A 180 18.67 -0.82 1.64
N PRO A 181 19.64 -0.27 2.40
CA PRO A 181 19.49 0.01 3.84
C PRO A 181 18.28 0.90 4.16
N GLY A 182 18.05 1.96 3.38
CA GLY A 182 16.87 2.81 3.52
C GLY A 182 15.56 2.05 3.35
N ILE A 183 15.45 1.19 2.33
CA ILE A 183 14.30 0.31 2.11
C ILE A 183 14.10 -0.65 3.30
N ILE A 184 15.17 -1.27 3.80
CA ILE A 184 15.10 -2.18 4.96
C ILE A 184 14.60 -1.44 6.21
N VAL A 185 15.09 -0.23 6.49
CA VAL A 185 14.62 0.61 7.60
C VAL A 185 13.13 0.97 7.45
N VAL A 186 12.69 1.35 6.25
CA VAL A 186 11.27 1.63 5.97
C VAL A 186 10.39 0.38 6.18
N LEU A 187 10.87 -0.80 5.78
CA LEU A 187 10.16 -2.07 6.01
C LEU A 187 10.08 -2.44 7.50
N LEU A 188 11.15 -2.22 8.28
CA LEU A 188 11.16 -2.44 9.73
C LEU A 188 10.19 -1.47 10.45
N LEU A 189 10.13 -0.21 10.03
CA LEU A 189 9.17 0.78 10.55
C LEU A 189 7.73 0.40 10.20
N ALA A 190 7.47 0.04 8.94
CA ALA A 190 6.15 -0.41 8.49
C ALA A 190 5.68 -1.66 9.27
N ALA A 191 6.56 -2.66 9.44
CA ALA A 191 6.28 -3.84 10.25
C ALA A 191 5.94 -3.45 11.70
N GLY A 192 6.70 -2.54 12.33
CA GLY A 192 6.43 -2.07 13.69
C GLY A 192 5.06 -1.40 13.85
N ILE A 193 4.65 -0.58 12.87
CA ILE A 193 3.31 0.02 12.80
C ILE A 193 2.25 -1.08 12.67
N THR A 194 2.43 -2.05 11.76
CA THR A 194 1.50 -3.18 11.58
C THR A 194 1.38 -4.02 12.85
N ILE A 195 2.49 -4.34 13.53
CA ILE A 195 2.50 -5.09 14.79
C ILE A 195 1.71 -4.35 15.88
N GLY A 196 1.97 -3.05 16.04
CA GLY A 196 1.26 -2.20 17.00
C GLY A 196 -0.25 -2.15 16.74
N TRP A 197 -0.64 -1.99 15.47
CA TRP A 197 -2.04 -1.97 15.01
C TRP A 197 -2.74 -3.33 15.21
N THR A 198 -2.13 -4.42 14.75
CA THR A 198 -2.65 -5.79 14.89
C THR A 198 -2.86 -6.13 16.36
N ARG A 199 -1.88 -5.81 17.22
CA ARG A 199 -1.97 -6.06 18.66
C ARG A 199 -3.06 -5.20 19.32
N GLY A 200 -3.10 -3.90 19.03
CA GLY A 200 -4.16 -3.01 19.53
C GLY A 200 -5.56 -3.47 19.12
N ARG A 201 -5.70 -4.04 17.91
CA ARG A 201 -6.96 -4.62 17.43
C ARG A 201 -7.35 -5.90 18.19
N ILE A 202 -6.40 -6.79 18.46
CA ILE A 202 -6.62 -8.01 19.26
C ILE A 202 -7.02 -7.62 20.68
N ASP A 203 -6.27 -6.71 21.32
CA ASP A 203 -6.52 -6.31 22.70
C ASP A 203 -7.84 -5.54 22.87
N ALA A 204 -8.21 -4.67 21.93
CA ALA A 204 -9.50 -3.98 21.94
C ALA A 204 -10.69 -4.93 21.72
N ALA A 205 -10.55 -5.95 20.87
CA ALA A 205 -11.56 -6.98 20.70
C ALA A 205 -11.65 -7.90 21.95
N ALA A 206 -10.51 -8.26 22.54
CA ALA A 206 -10.48 -9.02 23.79
C ALA A 206 -11.11 -8.26 24.98
N GLY A 207 -11.01 -6.92 25.00
CA GLY A 207 -11.73 -6.05 25.94
C GLY A 207 -13.25 -6.17 25.77
N ARG A 208 -13.78 -5.87 24.57
CA ARG A 208 -15.21 -5.99 24.26
C ARG A 208 -15.78 -7.39 24.57
N LEU A 209 -15.00 -8.44 24.31
CA LEU A 209 -15.39 -9.82 24.64
C LEU A 209 -15.59 -10.03 26.16
N GLY A 210 -14.70 -9.48 27.00
CA GLY A 210 -14.83 -9.55 28.46
C GLY A 210 -15.96 -8.68 29.01
N GLU A 211 -16.12 -7.47 28.46
CA GLU A 211 -17.24 -6.57 28.77
C GLU A 211 -18.59 -7.24 28.45
N ALA A 212 -18.73 -7.81 27.24
CA ALA A 212 -19.97 -8.45 26.79
C ALA A 212 -20.36 -9.69 27.60
N THR A 213 -19.37 -10.44 28.11
CA THR A 213 -19.54 -11.70 28.86
C THR A 213 -19.58 -11.54 30.37
N THR A 214 -19.52 -10.31 30.88
CA THR A 214 -19.77 -10.03 32.30
C THR A 214 -21.21 -10.44 32.65
N GLY A 215 -21.36 -11.40 33.57
CA GLY A 215 -22.66 -11.97 33.96
C GLY A 215 -23.28 -12.91 32.94
N ILE A 216 -22.49 -13.57 32.08
CA ILE A 216 -23.05 -14.45 31.02
C ILE A 216 -23.79 -15.67 31.59
N ASP A 217 -23.29 -16.32 32.64
CA ASP A 217 -23.94 -17.53 33.20
C ASP A 217 -25.32 -17.20 33.78
N ASP A 218 -25.40 -16.09 34.50
CA ASP A 218 -26.59 -15.49 35.12
C ASP A 218 -27.60 -14.95 34.06
N LEU A 219 -27.14 -14.59 32.86
CA LEU A 219 -27.99 -14.31 31.71
C LEU A 219 -28.56 -15.59 31.08
N MET A 220 -27.77 -16.67 31.02
CA MET A 220 -28.18 -17.93 30.38
C MET A 220 -29.24 -18.65 31.22
N ASP A 221 -29.05 -18.73 32.54
CA ASP A 221 -30.03 -19.30 33.48
C ASP A 221 -31.42 -18.64 33.34
N ARG A 222 -31.49 -17.31 33.35
CA ARG A 222 -32.77 -16.58 33.16
C ARG A 222 -33.40 -16.81 31.79
N VAL A 223 -32.62 -17.03 30.73
CA VAL A 223 -33.15 -17.35 29.39
C VAL A 223 -33.78 -18.75 29.32
N GLU A 224 -33.31 -19.73 30.10
CA GLU A 224 -33.94 -21.06 30.17
C GLU A 224 -35.34 -21.02 30.81
N HIS A 225 -35.57 -20.05 31.72
CA HIS A 225 -36.86 -19.83 32.38
C HIS A 225 -37.93 -19.18 31.48
N ILE A 226 -37.58 -18.64 30.29
CA ILE A 226 -38.57 -18.17 29.30
C ILE A 226 -39.15 -19.38 28.54
N ILE A 227 -40.31 -19.88 28.97
CA ILE A 227 -40.87 -21.17 28.50
C ILE A 227 -41.83 -21.06 27.29
N ILE A 228 -42.49 -19.92 27.09
CA ILE A 228 -43.64 -19.78 26.18
C ILE A 228 -43.33 -18.80 25.03
N GLY A 229 -43.64 -19.22 23.79
CA GLY A 229 -43.60 -18.36 22.60
C GLY A 229 -42.66 -18.83 21.47
N GLU A 230 -42.86 -18.34 20.24
CA GLU A 230 -41.97 -18.60 19.11
C GLU A 230 -40.65 -17.80 19.28
N TYR A 231 -40.75 -16.54 19.70
CA TYR A 231 -39.57 -15.71 19.98
C TYR A 231 -38.77 -16.27 21.16
N ALA A 232 -39.44 -16.77 22.20
CA ALA A 232 -38.76 -17.44 23.32
C ALA A 232 -37.83 -18.58 22.86
N GLN A 233 -38.28 -19.40 21.90
CA GLN A 233 -37.44 -20.47 21.31
C GLN A 233 -36.32 -19.92 20.42
N LYS A 234 -36.61 -18.90 19.59
CA LYS A 234 -35.60 -18.18 18.79
C LYS A 234 -34.47 -17.63 19.68
N ILE A 235 -34.83 -16.98 20.81
CA ILE A 235 -33.91 -16.41 21.82
C ILE A 235 -33.07 -17.49 22.49
N ARG A 236 -33.70 -18.57 22.98
CA ARG A 236 -33.02 -19.69 23.64
C ARG A 236 -32.00 -20.35 22.70
N GLY A 237 -32.35 -20.54 21.42
CA GLY A 237 -31.46 -21.05 20.39
C GLY A 237 -30.25 -20.14 20.13
N THR A 238 -30.46 -18.82 20.08
CA THR A 238 -29.37 -17.83 19.98
C THR A 238 -28.43 -17.90 21.18
N ALA A 239 -28.97 -17.90 22.39
CA ALA A 239 -28.20 -17.98 23.64
C ALA A 239 -27.30 -19.23 23.69
N HIS A 240 -27.85 -20.40 23.34
CA HIS A 240 -27.11 -21.66 23.20
C HIS A 240 -26.08 -21.66 22.05
N SER A 241 -26.23 -20.79 21.05
CA SER A 241 -25.24 -20.58 19.98
C SER A 241 -24.10 -19.70 20.48
N SER A 242 -24.42 -18.57 21.12
CA SER A 242 -23.46 -17.65 21.73
C SER A 242 -22.58 -18.34 22.77
N LEU A 243 -23.12 -19.22 23.62
CA LEU A 243 -22.33 -19.97 24.60
C LEU A 243 -21.20 -20.81 23.97
N ARG A 244 -21.43 -21.38 22.78
CA ARG A 244 -20.41 -22.14 22.02
C ARG A 244 -19.42 -21.20 21.32
N GLU A 245 -19.92 -20.14 20.68
CA GLU A 245 -19.09 -19.10 20.06
C GLU A 245 -18.14 -18.44 21.07
N TYR A 246 -18.56 -18.29 22.33
CA TYR A 246 -17.74 -17.75 23.42
C TYR A 246 -16.48 -18.59 23.66
N THR A 247 -16.60 -19.92 23.79
CA THR A 247 -15.44 -20.80 24.00
C THR A 247 -14.46 -20.76 22.83
N ASP A 248 -14.97 -20.67 21.60
CA ASP A 248 -14.21 -20.50 20.36
C ASP A 248 -13.44 -19.16 20.35
N LEU A 249 -14.10 -18.09 20.79
CA LEU A 249 -13.53 -16.75 20.90
C LEU A 249 -12.45 -16.65 21.98
N LEU A 250 -12.61 -17.33 23.12
CA LEU A 250 -11.56 -17.43 24.14
C LEU A 250 -10.32 -18.15 23.59
N ALA A 251 -10.50 -19.27 22.90
CA ALA A 251 -9.40 -20.04 22.32
C ALA A 251 -8.62 -19.24 21.25
N GLU A 252 -9.31 -18.59 20.31
CA GLU A 252 -8.65 -17.76 19.28
C GLU A 252 -8.05 -16.47 19.88
N ARG A 253 -8.64 -15.86 20.92
CA ARG A 253 -8.05 -14.74 21.68
C ARG A 253 -6.68 -15.13 22.24
N ASP A 254 -6.61 -16.25 22.93
CA ASP A 254 -5.40 -16.68 23.64
C ASP A 254 -4.34 -17.19 22.66
N ARG A 255 -4.76 -17.90 21.61
CA ARG A 255 -3.90 -18.22 20.46
C ARG A 255 -3.28 -16.97 19.83
N LEU A 256 -4.07 -15.94 19.52
CA LEU A 256 -3.59 -14.69 18.92
C LEU A 256 -2.66 -13.90 19.86
N ARG A 257 -2.91 -13.95 21.18
CA ARG A 257 -2.03 -13.34 22.20
C ARG A 257 -0.74 -14.13 22.46
N SER A 258 -0.74 -15.45 22.23
CA SER A 258 0.46 -16.31 22.35
C SER A 258 1.42 -16.23 21.15
N LEU A 259 1.03 -15.55 20.06
CA LEU A 259 1.89 -15.39 18.89
C LEU A 259 3.11 -14.52 19.19
N SER A 260 4.29 -15.00 18.78
CA SER A 260 5.52 -14.21 18.78
C SER A 260 5.33 -12.90 18.01
N TRP A 261 5.78 -11.79 18.57
CA TRP A 261 5.45 -10.43 18.13
C TRP A 261 5.62 -10.17 16.62
N PHE A 262 6.69 -10.69 16.01
CA PHE A 262 6.97 -10.54 14.57
C PHE A 262 5.90 -11.20 13.69
N ARG A 263 5.20 -12.24 14.18
CA ARG A 263 4.08 -12.86 13.48
C ARG A 263 2.87 -11.92 13.36
N LEU A 264 2.77 -10.87 14.18
CA LEU A 264 1.69 -9.86 14.11
C LEU A 264 1.82 -8.92 12.90
N ALA A 265 2.98 -8.90 12.23
CA ALA A 265 3.16 -8.24 10.93
C ALA A 265 2.65 -9.08 9.74
N LEU A 266 2.48 -10.39 9.89
CA LEU A 266 2.17 -11.29 8.77
C LEU A 266 0.74 -11.06 8.26
N PRO A 267 0.49 -11.01 6.93
CA PRO A 267 -0.84 -10.79 6.37
C PRO A 267 -1.91 -11.77 6.86
N GLY A 268 -1.55 -13.03 7.09
CA GLY A 268 -2.45 -14.05 7.66
C GLY A 268 -2.92 -13.71 9.07
N THR A 269 -2.03 -13.17 9.91
CA THR A 269 -2.32 -12.73 11.29
C THR A 269 -3.11 -11.43 11.32
N VAL A 270 -2.73 -10.47 10.47
CA VAL A 270 -3.49 -9.23 10.23
C VAL A 270 -4.94 -9.57 9.87
N ALA A 271 -5.15 -10.52 8.95
CA ALA A 271 -6.46 -11.00 8.57
C ALA A 271 -7.16 -11.80 9.70
N ALA A 272 -6.43 -12.56 10.51
CA ALA A 272 -6.98 -13.29 11.67
C ALA A 272 -7.48 -12.32 12.75
N ALA A 273 -6.69 -11.33 13.17
CA ALA A 273 -7.13 -10.26 14.07
C ALA A 273 -8.32 -9.47 13.50
N GLY A 274 -8.35 -9.28 12.18
CA GLY A 274 -9.50 -8.71 11.47
C GLY A 274 -10.78 -9.56 11.56
N ARG A 275 -10.67 -10.90 11.47
CA ARG A 275 -11.80 -11.84 11.63
C ARG A 275 -12.22 -11.99 13.10
N PHE A 276 -11.27 -12.15 14.03
CA PHE A 276 -11.52 -12.25 15.46
C PHE A 276 -12.28 -11.03 15.99
N SER A 277 -11.85 -9.81 15.63
CA SER A 277 -12.59 -8.57 15.91
C SER A 277 -14.05 -8.69 15.46
N ARG A 278 -14.31 -9.12 14.23
CA ARG A 278 -15.68 -9.23 13.71
C ARG A 278 -16.49 -10.33 14.40
N ARG A 279 -15.91 -11.49 14.70
CA ARG A 279 -16.61 -12.54 15.49
C ARG A 279 -17.00 -12.02 16.88
N VAL A 280 -16.13 -11.25 17.55
CA VAL A 280 -16.49 -10.58 18.82
C VAL A 280 -17.58 -9.53 18.64
N ASP A 281 -17.48 -8.68 17.60
CA ASP A 281 -18.47 -7.63 17.32
C ASP A 281 -19.86 -8.24 17.02
N ASP A 282 -19.87 -9.34 16.25
CA ASP A 282 -21.04 -10.18 15.93
C ASP A 282 -21.63 -10.83 17.20
N PHE A 283 -20.82 -11.55 17.97
CA PHE A 283 -21.21 -12.18 19.23
C PHE A 283 -21.75 -11.19 20.27
N THR A 284 -21.20 -9.98 20.32
CA THR A 284 -21.67 -8.90 21.21
C THR A 284 -23.05 -8.41 20.79
N ALA A 285 -23.35 -8.37 19.48
CA ALA A 285 -24.69 -8.07 18.99
C ALA A 285 -25.69 -9.21 19.29
N ASP A 286 -25.26 -10.47 19.14
CA ASP A 286 -26.08 -11.65 19.47
C ASP A 286 -26.47 -11.65 20.97
N LEU A 287 -25.50 -11.45 21.88
CA LEU A 287 -25.76 -11.31 23.32
C LEU A 287 -26.61 -10.08 23.67
N LYS A 288 -26.48 -8.96 22.93
CA LYS A 288 -27.34 -7.80 23.13
C LYS A 288 -28.80 -8.17 22.83
N VAL A 289 -29.08 -8.84 21.71
CA VAL A 289 -30.45 -9.25 21.37
C VAL A 289 -31.04 -10.17 22.44
N VAL A 290 -30.27 -11.14 22.96
CA VAL A 290 -30.70 -12.00 24.07
C VAL A 290 -31.04 -11.19 25.34
N ARG A 291 -30.17 -10.22 25.72
CA ARG A 291 -30.37 -9.37 26.92
C ARG A 291 -31.53 -8.39 26.77
N ASP A 292 -31.65 -7.75 25.61
CA ASP A 292 -32.79 -6.89 25.24
C ASP A 292 -34.10 -7.69 25.32
N SER A 293 -34.15 -8.90 24.74
CA SER A 293 -35.32 -9.76 24.81
C SER A 293 -35.67 -10.11 26.25
N LEU A 294 -34.72 -10.57 27.06
CA LEU A 294 -34.95 -10.88 28.47
C LEU A 294 -35.55 -9.66 29.21
N THR A 295 -35.03 -8.46 28.94
CA THR A 295 -35.55 -7.21 29.52
C THR A 295 -37.04 -6.98 29.18
N LEU A 296 -37.50 -7.37 27.99
CA LEU A 296 -38.92 -7.29 27.61
C LEU A 296 -39.78 -8.39 28.25
N TYR A 297 -39.32 -9.64 28.29
CA TYR A 297 -40.10 -10.74 28.86
C TYR A 297 -40.23 -10.63 30.39
N GLU A 298 -39.16 -10.22 31.09
CA GLU A 298 -39.15 -10.03 32.55
C GLU A 298 -39.72 -8.67 33.01
N HIS A 299 -40.03 -7.76 32.08
CA HIS A 299 -40.40 -6.37 32.36
C HIS A 299 -39.37 -5.64 33.25
N ALA A 300 -38.09 -5.98 33.09
CA ALA A 300 -36.99 -5.45 33.88
C ALA A 300 -36.83 -3.92 33.66
N PRO A 301 -36.22 -3.18 34.62
CA PRO A 301 -36.04 -1.73 34.50
C PRO A 301 -35.36 -1.33 33.19
N GLY A 302 -36.08 -0.57 32.34
CA GLY A 302 -35.65 -0.20 31.00
C GLY A 302 -36.40 -0.90 29.85
N TRP A 303 -37.35 -1.82 30.13
CA TRP A 303 -38.14 -2.50 29.10
C TRP A 303 -38.83 -1.53 28.12
N GLU A 304 -39.34 -0.39 28.60
CA GLU A 304 -39.94 0.65 27.74
C GLU A 304 -38.98 1.23 26.70
N GLN A 305 -37.69 1.34 27.05
CA GLN A 305 -36.65 1.84 26.16
C GLN A 305 -36.30 0.79 25.10
N VAL A 306 -36.22 -0.48 25.50
CA VAL A 306 -36.00 -1.61 24.57
C VAL A 306 -37.18 -1.74 23.60
N TRP A 307 -38.41 -1.62 24.09
CA TRP A 307 -39.62 -1.65 23.28
C TRP A 307 -39.70 -0.46 22.31
N GLY A 308 -39.51 0.77 22.83
CA GLY A 308 -39.47 1.97 22.01
C GLY A 308 -38.39 1.94 20.93
N ALA A 309 -37.26 1.25 21.19
CA ALA A 309 -36.22 1.00 20.18
C ALA A 309 -36.65 0.03 19.07
N GLN A 310 -37.53 -0.95 19.35
CA GLN A 310 -38.11 -1.81 18.30
C GLN A 310 -38.93 -0.95 17.33
N LEU A 311 -39.89 -0.20 17.88
CA LEU A 311 -40.79 0.65 17.10
C LEU A 311 -40.03 1.73 16.31
N GLN A 312 -39.08 2.42 16.96
CA GLN A 312 -38.33 3.51 16.33
C GLN A 312 -37.44 3.03 15.17
N GLY A 313 -36.95 1.78 15.20
CA GLY A 313 -36.27 1.18 14.06
C GLY A 313 -37.18 1.11 12.83
N ILE A 314 -38.40 0.60 13.01
CA ILE A 314 -39.39 0.48 11.93
C ILE A 314 -39.85 1.88 11.47
N ARG A 315 -40.22 2.79 12.39
CA ARG A 315 -40.62 4.18 12.07
C ARG A 315 -39.56 4.94 11.27
N GLU A 316 -38.26 4.66 11.47
CA GLU A 316 -37.19 5.25 10.66
C GLU A 316 -37.14 4.70 9.22
N GLU A 317 -37.40 3.41 9.01
CA GLU A 317 -37.52 2.85 7.66
C GLU A 317 -38.76 3.36 6.93
N LEU A 318 -39.91 3.47 7.61
CA LEU A 318 -41.12 4.10 7.08
C LEU A 318 -40.89 5.58 6.73
N ARG A 319 -40.12 6.31 7.55
CA ARG A 319 -39.70 7.70 7.27
C ARG A 319 -38.77 7.79 6.06
N GLN A 320 -37.86 6.85 5.87
CA GLN A 320 -36.96 6.80 4.71
C GLN A 320 -37.72 6.50 3.41
N VAL A 321 -38.70 5.61 3.43
CA VAL A 321 -39.62 5.35 2.30
C VAL A 321 -40.31 6.63 1.83
N ARG A 322 -40.82 7.45 2.76
CA ARG A 322 -41.50 8.72 2.44
C ARG A 322 -40.57 9.82 1.93
N SER A 323 -39.34 9.89 2.42
CA SER A 323 -38.48 11.09 2.31
C SER A 323 -37.18 10.93 1.51
N ALA A 324 -36.70 9.72 1.26
CA ALA A 324 -35.42 9.54 0.58
C ALA A 324 -35.53 9.80 -0.94
N PRO A 325 -34.60 10.55 -1.56
CA PRO A 325 -34.60 10.84 -3.00
C PRO A 325 -34.68 9.63 -3.95
N LEU A 326 -34.37 8.42 -3.46
CA LEU A 326 -34.51 7.19 -4.23
C LEU A 326 -36.00 6.83 -4.48
N PHE A 327 -36.87 7.07 -3.50
CA PHE A 327 -38.30 6.75 -3.55
C PHE A 327 -39.15 7.94 -3.99
N THR A 328 -38.73 9.18 -3.72
CA THR A 328 -39.47 10.40 -4.10
C THR A 328 -39.28 10.79 -5.56
N ASN A 329 -38.15 10.44 -6.19
CA ASN A 329 -37.87 10.78 -7.58
C ASN A 329 -38.47 9.76 -8.57
N GLN A 330 -38.95 8.61 -8.06
CA GLN A 330 -39.58 7.56 -8.84
C GLN A 330 -41.11 7.70 -8.81
N ARG A 331 -41.78 7.15 -9.82
CA ARG A 331 -43.24 7.10 -9.97
C ARG A 331 -43.63 5.72 -10.45
N GLY A 332 -44.71 5.15 -9.92
CA GLY A 332 -45.11 3.77 -10.21
C GLY A 332 -46.13 3.27 -9.20
N ALA A 333 -46.86 2.22 -9.57
CA ALA A 333 -47.93 1.68 -8.74
C ALA A 333 -47.39 1.03 -7.45
N ALA A 334 -46.23 0.36 -7.51
CA ALA A 334 -45.58 -0.21 -6.34
C ALA A 334 -44.95 0.89 -5.45
N ARG A 335 -44.49 2.00 -6.04
CA ARG A 335 -44.05 3.19 -5.27
C ARG A 335 -45.20 3.75 -4.42
N ASP A 336 -46.37 3.94 -5.01
CA ASP A 336 -47.50 4.53 -4.30
C ASP A 336 -48.12 3.54 -3.29
N ALA A 337 -48.17 2.24 -3.61
CA ALA A 337 -48.58 1.17 -2.68
C ALA A 337 -47.60 0.94 -1.50
N LEU A 338 -46.31 1.27 -1.68
CA LEU A 338 -45.30 1.25 -0.62
C LEU A 338 -45.44 2.46 0.32
N VAL A 339 -45.74 3.65 -0.21
CA VAL A 339 -46.00 4.85 0.61
C VAL A 339 -47.33 4.73 1.38
N ALA A 340 -48.40 4.30 0.72
CA ALA A 340 -49.70 4.10 1.38
C ALA A 340 -49.61 3.07 2.52
N TYR A 341 -48.83 2.00 2.33
CA TYR A 341 -48.54 1.04 3.39
C TYR A 341 -47.72 1.63 4.54
N ALA A 342 -46.77 2.53 4.27
CA ALA A 342 -46.04 3.19 5.35
C ALA A 342 -46.97 4.02 6.25
N ASP A 343 -48.01 4.65 5.67
CA ASP A 343 -49.04 5.38 6.41
C ASP A 343 -50.09 4.48 7.09
N GLU A 344 -50.13 3.19 6.76
CA GLU A 344 -50.87 2.15 7.46
C GLU A 344 -50.06 1.58 8.63
N ALA A 345 -48.83 1.15 8.36
CA ALA A 345 -47.91 0.60 9.35
C ALA A 345 -47.59 1.60 10.48
N GLU A 346 -47.46 2.91 10.22
CA GLU A 346 -47.23 3.90 11.29
C GLU A 346 -48.38 3.92 12.31
N ARG A 347 -49.64 3.86 11.84
CA ARG A 347 -50.83 3.82 12.70
C ARG A 347 -50.91 2.51 13.49
N GLU A 348 -50.49 1.39 12.89
CA GLU A 348 -50.44 0.11 13.59
C GLU A 348 -49.32 0.07 14.64
N LEU A 349 -48.16 0.68 14.38
CA LEU A 349 -47.10 0.85 15.39
C LEU A 349 -47.57 1.69 16.59
N ASP A 350 -48.35 2.74 16.35
CA ASP A 350 -48.96 3.57 17.42
C ASP A 350 -50.03 2.77 18.20
N ARG A 351 -50.85 1.96 17.51
CA ARG A 351 -51.80 1.04 18.14
C ARG A 351 -51.08 0.04 19.05
N LEU A 352 -50.05 -0.63 18.53
CA LEU A 352 -49.24 -1.62 19.25
C LEU A 352 -48.54 -1.02 20.46
N ASP A 353 -47.97 0.19 20.36
CA ASP A 353 -47.35 0.86 21.53
C ASP A 353 -48.38 1.13 22.64
N SER A 354 -49.60 1.55 22.27
CA SER A 354 -50.67 1.81 23.22
C SER A 354 -51.18 0.53 23.92
N GLU A 355 -51.26 -0.58 23.18
CA GLU A 355 -51.64 -1.90 23.71
C GLU A 355 -50.57 -2.44 24.66
N VAL A 356 -49.31 -2.44 24.24
CA VAL A 356 -48.15 -2.88 25.04
C VAL A 356 -47.98 -2.09 26.34
N ARG A 357 -48.20 -0.77 26.29
CA ARG A 357 -48.09 0.12 27.46
C ARG A 357 -49.32 0.06 28.37
N GLY A 358 -50.51 -0.09 27.79
CA GLY A 358 -51.76 -0.24 28.54
C GLY A 358 -51.84 -1.55 29.33
N ALA A 359 -51.28 -2.64 28.80
CA ALA A 359 -51.28 -3.96 29.42
C ALA A 359 -50.31 -4.12 30.61
N ALA A 360 -49.52 -3.10 30.98
CA ALA A 360 -48.36 -3.21 31.87
C ALA A 360 -48.61 -3.74 33.31
N GLY A 361 -49.86 -3.95 33.72
CA GLY A 361 -50.21 -4.56 35.02
C GLY A 361 -50.57 -6.05 34.97
N ASP A 362 -50.83 -6.64 33.79
CA ASP A 362 -51.32 -8.02 33.61
C ASP A 362 -50.56 -8.74 32.47
N ARG A 363 -49.29 -8.36 32.26
CA ARG A 363 -48.58 -8.68 31.02
C ARG A 363 -47.78 -9.98 31.10
N THR A 364 -48.15 -10.93 30.25
CA THR A 364 -47.53 -12.26 30.19
C THR A 364 -46.44 -12.36 29.11
N ALA A 365 -45.61 -13.40 29.18
CA ALA A 365 -44.65 -13.74 28.12
C ALA A 365 -45.33 -13.91 26.75
N GLU A 366 -46.53 -14.49 26.72
CA GLU A 366 -47.35 -14.70 25.53
C GLU A 366 -47.75 -13.39 24.84
N THR A 367 -48.21 -12.38 25.59
CA THR A 367 -48.53 -11.05 25.01
C THR A 367 -47.31 -10.35 24.40
N THR A 368 -46.12 -10.59 24.94
CA THR A 368 -44.86 -10.04 24.39
C THR A 368 -44.43 -10.79 23.14
N ASP A 369 -44.63 -12.11 23.08
CA ASP A 369 -44.37 -12.93 21.89
C ASP A 369 -45.27 -12.52 20.72
N ILE A 370 -46.57 -12.33 20.96
CA ILE A 370 -47.56 -11.85 19.99
C ILE A 370 -47.19 -10.46 19.45
N ALA A 371 -46.82 -9.53 20.33
CA ALA A 371 -46.42 -8.18 19.92
C ALA A 371 -45.14 -8.19 19.06
N LEU A 372 -44.16 -9.05 19.36
CA LEU A 372 -42.95 -9.21 18.54
C LEU A 372 -43.28 -9.83 17.17
N ALA A 373 -44.18 -10.80 17.10
CA ALA A 373 -44.63 -11.41 15.84
C ALA A 373 -45.40 -10.41 14.95
N GLN A 374 -46.22 -9.54 15.53
CA GLN A 374 -46.90 -8.46 14.80
C GLN A 374 -45.92 -7.45 14.19
N LEU A 375 -44.86 -7.09 14.94
CA LEU A 375 -43.78 -6.24 14.41
C LEU A 375 -42.95 -6.93 13.30
N GLU A 376 -42.69 -8.25 13.41
CA GLU A 376 -42.03 -9.03 12.34
C GLU A 376 -42.87 -9.05 11.06
N ALA A 377 -44.19 -9.23 11.17
CA ALA A 377 -45.10 -9.16 10.04
C ALA A 377 -45.05 -7.79 9.34
N LEU A 378 -45.08 -6.69 10.10
CA LEU A 378 -44.98 -5.33 9.54
C LEU A 378 -43.66 -5.10 8.77
N GLN A 379 -42.54 -5.67 9.25
CA GLN A 379 -41.24 -5.59 8.58
C GLN A 379 -41.12 -6.51 7.35
N GLY A 380 -41.82 -7.65 7.37
CA GLY A 380 -41.94 -8.56 6.22
C GLY A 380 -42.70 -7.90 5.06
N ASP A 381 -43.87 -7.33 5.35
CA ASP A 381 -44.71 -6.63 4.36
C ASP A 381 -44.01 -5.37 3.80
N LEU A 382 -43.30 -4.61 4.65
CA LEU A 382 -42.47 -3.49 4.21
C LEU A 382 -41.40 -3.95 3.20
N GLY A 383 -40.75 -5.08 3.47
CA GLY A 383 -39.74 -5.66 2.60
C GLY A 383 -40.30 -6.17 1.26
N ALA A 384 -41.44 -6.87 1.30
CA ALA A 384 -42.12 -7.36 0.10
C ALA A 384 -42.52 -6.19 -0.83
N ARG A 385 -43.05 -5.10 -0.27
CA ARG A 385 -43.40 -3.89 -1.02
C ARG A 385 -42.17 -3.12 -1.51
N THR A 386 -41.08 -3.11 -0.75
CA THR A 386 -39.80 -2.52 -1.17
C THR A 386 -39.15 -3.31 -2.31
N GLN A 387 -39.29 -4.64 -2.31
CA GLN A 387 -38.89 -5.49 -3.43
C GLN A 387 -39.73 -5.23 -4.68
N ALA A 388 -41.07 -5.17 -4.56
CA ALA A 388 -41.95 -4.82 -5.68
C ALA A 388 -41.63 -3.43 -6.29
N PHE A 389 -41.29 -2.44 -5.46
CA PHE A 389 -40.79 -1.14 -5.92
C PHE A 389 -39.45 -1.26 -6.67
N LEU A 390 -38.51 -2.08 -6.19
CA LEU A 390 -37.22 -2.29 -6.84
C LEU A 390 -37.39 -2.92 -8.23
N ASP A 391 -38.30 -3.87 -8.37
CA ASP A 391 -38.58 -4.57 -9.62
C ASP A 391 -39.31 -3.68 -10.64
N GLU A 392 -40.26 -2.83 -10.20
CA GLU A 392 -40.89 -1.81 -11.07
C GLU A 392 -39.88 -0.73 -11.52
N SER A 393 -39.02 -0.27 -10.60
CA SER A 393 -38.08 0.85 -10.84
C SER A 393 -36.79 0.48 -11.57
N ARG A 394 -36.53 -0.82 -11.83
CA ARG A 394 -35.43 -1.35 -12.67
C ARG A 394 -34.02 -0.88 -12.27
N LEU A 395 -33.81 -0.49 -11.01
CA LEU A 395 -32.57 0.16 -10.52
C LEU A 395 -31.28 -0.67 -10.69
N PHE A 396 -31.40 -1.98 -10.97
CA PHE A 396 -30.26 -2.89 -11.19
C PHE A 396 -29.95 -3.14 -12.68
N GLU A 397 -30.70 -2.57 -13.63
CA GLU A 397 -30.44 -2.73 -15.06
C GLU A 397 -29.17 -1.97 -15.54
N GLY A 398 -28.57 -2.46 -16.63
CA GLY A 398 -27.44 -1.82 -17.31
C GLY A 398 -26.09 -1.93 -16.59
N THR A 399 -25.09 -1.19 -17.10
CA THR A 399 -23.71 -1.23 -16.57
C THR A 399 -23.59 -0.55 -15.20
N GLN A 400 -24.39 0.47 -14.93
CA GLN A 400 -24.45 1.15 -13.62
C GLN A 400 -25.18 0.30 -12.58
N GLY A 401 -26.30 -0.32 -12.96
CA GLY A 401 -27.11 -1.16 -12.09
C GLY A 401 -26.32 -2.31 -11.45
N ARG A 402 -25.42 -2.96 -12.18
CA ARG A 402 -24.51 -3.99 -11.63
C ARG A 402 -23.60 -3.50 -10.49
N TYR A 403 -23.19 -2.23 -10.47
CA TYR A 403 -22.44 -1.67 -9.33
C TYR A 403 -23.36 -1.37 -8.15
N VAL A 404 -24.61 -0.97 -8.42
CA VAL A 404 -25.65 -0.71 -7.40
C VAL A 404 -26.11 -2.00 -6.74
N GLU A 405 -26.54 -3.00 -7.52
CA GLU A 405 -26.91 -4.36 -7.09
C GLU A 405 -25.84 -4.96 -6.16
N LYS A 406 -24.59 -5.00 -6.63
CA LYS A 406 -23.44 -5.54 -5.87
C LYS A 406 -23.19 -4.77 -4.57
N ALA A 407 -23.49 -3.48 -4.52
CA ALA A 407 -23.40 -2.66 -3.32
C ALA A 407 -24.58 -2.88 -2.36
N THR A 408 -25.82 -2.98 -2.86
CA THR A 408 -27.03 -3.29 -2.08
C THR A 408 -26.96 -4.69 -1.47
N ALA A 409 -26.60 -5.70 -2.27
CA ALA A 409 -26.42 -7.06 -1.80
C ALA A 409 -25.29 -7.17 -0.76
N LYS A 410 -24.22 -6.36 -0.87
CA LYS A 410 -23.21 -6.25 0.18
C LYS A 410 -23.77 -5.60 1.44
N GLN A 411 -24.59 -4.55 1.31
CA GLN A 411 -25.20 -3.85 2.44
C GLN A 411 -26.16 -4.77 3.20
N LEU A 412 -27.07 -5.46 2.52
CA LEU A 412 -27.97 -6.46 3.13
C LEU A 412 -27.20 -7.56 3.88
N ARG A 413 -26.09 -8.05 3.31
CA ARG A 413 -25.21 -9.06 3.97
C ARG A 413 -24.37 -8.52 5.13
N SER A 414 -24.30 -7.21 5.35
CA SER A 414 -23.53 -6.58 6.42
C SER A 414 -24.37 -5.75 7.41
N HIS A 415 -25.67 -5.66 7.16
CA HIS A 415 -26.61 -5.04 8.07
C HIS A 415 -27.08 -6.07 9.10
N ARG A 416 -26.52 -6.01 10.32
CA ARG A 416 -27.14 -6.59 11.51
C ARG A 416 -28.06 -5.51 12.12
N PRO A 417 -29.39 -5.66 12.08
CA PRO A 417 -30.29 -4.73 12.76
C PRO A 417 -30.11 -4.81 14.28
N ALA A 418 -30.35 -3.70 14.97
CA ALA A 418 -30.18 -3.56 16.42
C ALA A 418 -31.44 -3.93 17.23
N THR A 419 -32.50 -4.34 16.53
CA THR A 419 -33.82 -4.73 17.07
C THR A 419 -33.98 -6.26 17.05
N ILE A 420 -34.75 -6.79 18.00
CA ILE A 420 -35.03 -8.21 18.18
C ILE A 420 -35.77 -8.75 16.96
N THR A 421 -36.81 -8.04 16.51
CA THR A 421 -37.65 -8.44 15.38
C THR A 421 -36.91 -8.38 14.04
N GLY A 422 -35.99 -7.42 13.87
CA GLY A 422 -35.10 -7.39 12.71
C GLY A 422 -34.03 -8.47 12.74
N TYR A 423 -33.54 -8.85 13.93
CA TYR A 423 -32.50 -9.87 14.08
C TYR A 423 -32.99 -11.26 13.65
N TYR A 424 -34.22 -11.60 14.04
CA TYR A 424 -34.88 -12.85 13.65
C TYR A 424 -35.60 -12.75 12.30
N GLY A 425 -36.37 -11.68 12.09
CA GLY A 425 -37.14 -11.40 10.88
C GLY A 425 -36.27 -10.94 9.72
N ARG A 426 -35.77 -11.90 8.94
CA ARG A 426 -35.00 -11.64 7.71
C ARG A 426 -35.89 -11.20 6.55
N SER A 427 -36.30 -9.94 6.60
CA SER A 427 -36.93 -9.24 5.48
C SER A 427 -36.00 -9.23 4.24
N PRO A 428 -36.49 -9.56 3.03
CA PRO A 428 -35.63 -9.77 1.85
C PRO A 428 -35.01 -8.49 1.27
N MET A 429 -35.64 -7.32 1.50
CA MET A 429 -35.20 -6.04 0.95
C MET A 429 -35.52 -4.87 1.89
N MET A 430 -34.50 -4.40 2.62
CA MET A 430 -34.63 -3.29 3.57
C MET A 430 -34.46 -1.92 2.85
N PRO A 431 -35.38 -0.94 3.00
CA PRO A 431 -35.27 0.40 2.40
C PRO A 431 -33.91 1.08 2.63
N ALA A 432 -33.41 1.04 3.87
CA ALA A 432 -32.13 1.64 4.25
C ALA A 432 -30.94 1.00 3.51
N ALA A 433 -30.98 -0.32 3.28
CA ALA A 433 -29.92 -1.03 2.60
C ALA A 433 -29.86 -0.68 1.10
N LEU A 434 -31.03 -0.54 0.45
CA LEU A 434 -31.15 -0.14 -0.95
C LEU A 434 -30.66 1.31 -1.17
N ILE A 435 -31.02 2.25 -0.30
CA ILE A 435 -30.52 3.64 -0.34
C ILE A 435 -28.98 3.69 -0.27
N ALA A 436 -28.39 2.94 0.68
CA ALA A 436 -26.94 2.93 0.88
C ALA A 436 -26.20 2.24 -0.29
N GLY A 437 -26.71 1.13 -0.80
CA GLY A 437 -26.15 0.42 -1.96
C GLY A 437 -26.11 1.29 -3.22
N HIS A 438 -27.23 1.94 -3.55
CA HIS A 438 -27.33 2.86 -4.69
C HIS A 438 -26.28 3.98 -4.64
N ARG A 439 -26.11 4.62 -3.46
CA ARG A 439 -25.11 5.68 -3.24
C ARG A 439 -23.67 5.20 -3.41
N LEU A 440 -23.36 3.96 -3.05
CA LEU A 440 -22.01 3.39 -3.13
C LEU A 440 -21.64 2.93 -4.55
N GLY A 441 -22.55 2.22 -5.24
CA GLY A 441 -22.32 1.72 -6.60
C GLY A 441 -21.96 2.84 -7.58
N MET A 442 -22.73 3.93 -7.56
CA MET A 442 -22.54 5.10 -8.42
C MET A 442 -21.24 5.88 -8.19
N ARG A 443 -20.45 5.57 -7.13
CA ARG A 443 -19.09 6.11 -6.94
C ARG A 443 -18.02 5.26 -7.64
N GLN A 444 -18.14 3.93 -7.54
CA GLN A 444 -17.12 3.00 -8.04
C GLN A 444 -16.99 3.05 -9.58
N TYR A 445 -18.13 3.14 -10.28
CA TYR A 445 -18.18 3.26 -11.74
C TYR A 445 -17.33 4.41 -12.33
N ARG A 446 -17.18 5.53 -11.59
CA ARG A 446 -16.45 6.72 -12.07
C ARG A 446 -14.92 6.60 -11.98
N GLN A 447 -14.39 5.71 -11.14
CA GLN A 447 -12.94 5.63 -10.88
C GLN A 447 -12.18 4.75 -11.89
N SER A 448 -12.88 3.97 -12.71
CA SER A 448 -12.26 3.00 -13.63
C SER A 448 -11.78 3.57 -14.96
N GLN A 449 -12.01 4.86 -15.25
CA GLN A 449 -11.81 5.45 -16.59
C GLN A 449 -10.48 6.21 -16.81
N GLN A 450 -9.54 6.23 -15.85
CA GLN A 450 -8.51 7.30 -15.77
C GLN A 450 -7.01 6.87 -15.77
N ARG A 451 -6.58 5.74 -16.38
CA ARG A 451 -5.24 5.12 -16.06
C ARG A 451 -4.37 4.59 -17.23
N SER A 452 -4.09 5.34 -18.32
CA SER A 452 -3.72 4.69 -19.62
C SER A 452 -2.58 5.23 -20.54
N SER A 453 -1.46 5.87 -20.13
CA SER A 453 -0.46 6.42 -21.13
C SER A 453 1.03 6.77 -20.71
N SER A 454 2.03 6.58 -21.64
CA SER A 454 3.37 7.30 -21.86
C SER A 454 4.78 6.56 -21.77
N SER A 455 5.84 7.02 -22.54
CA SER A 455 7.38 6.99 -22.34
C SER A 455 8.42 6.40 -23.42
N GLY A 456 9.75 6.76 -23.36
CA GLY A 456 11.00 6.38 -24.20
C GLY A 456 12.29 7.25 -23.86
N GLY A 457 13.61 7.24 -24.32
CA GLY A 457 14.66 6.54 -25.18
C GLY A 457 15.96 7.48 -25.36
N SER A 458 17.23 7.30 -25.88
CA SER A 458 18.25 6.26 -26.36
C SER A 458 19.71 6.89 -26.65
N VAL A 459 20.85 6.15 -26.95
CA VAL A 459 22.32 6.61 -27.03
C VAL A 459 23.22 5.94 -28.17
N THR A 460 24.53 6.32 -28.40
CA THR A 460 25.49 5.94 -29.51
C THR A 460 26.84 5.25 -29.09
N ARG A 461 27.54 4.46 -29.96
CA ARG A 461 28.90 3.83 -29.77
C ARG A 461 29.65 3.48 -31.09
N GLY A 462 31.00 3.34 -31.10
CA GLY A 462 31.77 2.57 -32.13
C GLY A 462 33.22 3.02 -32.48
N PHE A 463 34.08 2.10 -32.97
CA PHE A 463 35.53 2.31 -33.31
C PHE A 463 35.87 2.49 -34.81
N GLY A 464 34.86 2.63 -35.68
CA GLY A 464 35.08 3.00 -37.10
C GLY A 464 35.87 1.99 -37.95
N SER A 465 36.60 2.51 -38.94
CA SER A 465 37.20 1.73 -40.05
C SER A 465 38.56 1.12 -39.71
N SER A 466 39.41 1.87 -39.01
CA SER A 466 40.74 1.44 -38.55
C SER A 466 40.68 0.38 -37.45
N GLY A 467 39.51 0.19 -36.81
CA GLY A 467 39.32 -0.74 -35.70
C GLY A 467 39.92 -2.12 -35.99
N GLY A 468 39.72 -2.66 -37.19
CA GLY A 468 40.51 -3.80 -37.71
C GLY A 468 40.38 -5.10 -36.90
N GLY A 469 39.33 -5.24 -36.08
CA GLY A 469 39.13 -6.35 -35.15
C GLY A 469 39.34 -6.01 -33.67
N PHE A 470 39.81 -4.79 -33.36
CA PHE A 470 39.88 -4.24 -32.00
C PHE A 470 38.50 -4.15 -31.32
N ARG A 471 38.48 -4.32 -30.00
CA ARG A 471 37.27 -4.46 -29.18
C ARG A 471 37.32 -3.76 -27.82
N GLY A 472 38.42 -3.08 -27.50
CA GLY A 472 38.66 -2.47 -26.18
C GLY A 472 37.52 -1.57 -25.71
N SER A 473 37.19 -1.68 -24.42
CA SER A 473 36.16 -0.90 -23.75
C SER A 473 36.35 0.62 -23.90
N GLY A 474 35.22 1.33 -23.93
CA GLY A 474 35.18 2.77 -24.00
C GLY A 474 34.22 3.32 -25.05
N SER A 475 34.00 4.62 -24.97
CA SER A 475 33.17 5.39 -25.90
C SER A 475 33.58 6.86 -25.88
N SER A 476 33.06 7.63 -26.84
CA SER A 476 33.21 9.08 -26.89
C SER A 476 31.86 9.79 -26.84
N SER A 477 31.84 11.01 -26.31
CA SER A 477 30.69 11.90 -26.38
C SER A 477 31.10 13.34 -26.67
N ARG A 478 30.17 14.14 -27.19
CA ARG A 478 30.39 15.57 -27.51
C ARG A 478 29.91 16.45 -26.37
N PHE A 479 30.73 17.43 -25.97
CA PHE A 479 30.40 18.42 -24.95
C PHE A 479 29.81 19.71 -25.56
#